data_AF-A0A558A510-F1
#
_entry.id   AF-A0A558A510-F1
#
_cell.length_a   1.000
_cell.length_b   1.000
_cell.length_c   1.000
_cell.angle_alpha   90.00
_cell.angle_beta   90.00
_cell.angle_gamma   90.00
#
_symmetry.space_group_name_H-M   'P 1'
#
loop_
_entity.id
_entity.type
_entity.pdbx_description
1 polymer ?
#
loop_
_entity_poly.entity_id
_entity_poly.type
_entity_poly.pdbx_seq_one_letter_code
_entity_poly.pdbx_strand_id
1 'polypeptide(L)'
;MRLSILDHGHRRRAKAFIAVTAKLSRVDSPDIVKMLLYRPDFLTGRLLDLTAAVMRGPSYWTAAEREYLAMSIAQRHQCPFCIVTHAELTRIAGAGEVDPDDPASVRPELREVREFLETHDARVVAGLPRAAVLAALQINVVWDIVNRLANAFGFELRDGQLSVGTRALHRSGYRFPGFLLAGGEHADSGDPVENLRHAALDAPAMTDPALRAAAATGEGLEEPWLSYTAIVRDASYRLTDSDLDRLREAGHSENEIFEVTVAAAVGAALRTFTEGRDALLGAADEG
;
A
#
# COMPACT_ATOMS: atom_id res chain seq x y z
N MET A 1 17.28 -2.72 2.16
CA MET A 1 16.10 -3.51 1.75
C MET A 1 16.54 -4.69 0.90
N ARG A 2 15.67 -5.68 0.67
CA ARG A 2 16.02 -6.86 -0.14
C ARG A 2 16.42 -6.51 -1.56
N LEU A 3 15.83 -5.47 -2.16
CA LEU A 3 16.28 -4.89 -3.42
C LEU A 3 17.21 -3.72 -3.16
N SER A 4 18.46 -3.83 -3.60
CA SER A 4 19.48 -2.81 -3.35
C SER A 4 19.20 -1.50 -4.10
N ILE A 5 18.58 -1.56 -5.29
CA ILE A 5 18.12 -0.39 -6.06
C ILE A 5 17.20 0.53 -5.26
N LEU A 6 16.48 0.01 -4.26
CA LEU A 6 15.63 0.82 -3.40
C LEU A 6 16.44 1.63 -2.40
N ASP A 7 17.73 1.33 -2.21
CA ASP A 7 18.63 2.11 -1.35
C ASP A 7 19.49 3.09 -2.18
N HIS A 8 19.86 2.75 -3.42
CA HIS A 8 20.84 3.52 -4.20
C HIS A 8 20.40 3.94 -5.61
N GLY A 9 19.30 3.39 -6.14
CA GLY A 9 18.83 3.58 -7.52
C GLY A 9 18.04 4.86 -7.78
N HIS A 10 18.00 5.80 -6.83
CA HIS A 10 17.15 6.99 -6.94
C HIS A 10 17.67 8.08 -7.91
N ARG A 11 16.74 8.88 -8.44
CA ARG A 11 17.04 10.12 -9.17
C ARG A 11 17.84 11.10 -8.29
N ARG A 12 18.68 11.96 -8.90
CA ARG A 12 19.53 12.93 -8.16
C ARG A 12 18.76 13.78 -7.15
N ARG A 13 17.59 14.30 -7.54
CA ARG A 13 16.71 15.09 -6.67
C ARG A 13 16.21 14.31 -5.44
N ALA A 14 15.91 13.03 -5.60
CA ALA A 14 15.48 12.16 -4.52
C ALA A 14 16.65 11.81 -3.59
N LYS A 15 17.84 11.52 -4.14
CA LYS A 15 19.07 11.32 -3.34
C LYS A 15 19.38 12.53 -2.47
N ALA A 16 19.31 13.73 -3.03
CA ALA A 16 19.52 14.97 -2.29
C ALA A 16 18.48 15.16 -1.19
N PHE A 17 17.20 14.93 -1.48
CA PHE A 17 16.13 15.01 -0.48
C PHE A 17 16.36 14.03 0.68
N ILE A 18 16.58 12.74 0.38
CA ILE A 18 16.83 11.68 1.37
C ILE A 18 17.99 12.07 2.29
N ALA A 19 19.12 12.49 1.71
CA ALA A 19 20.31 12.87 2.46
C ALA A 19 20.08 14.10 3.36
N VAL A 20 19.40 15.13 2.84
CA VAL A 20 19.09 16.34 3.61
C VAL A 20 18.13 16.04 4.75
N THR A 21 17.04 15.32 4.50
CA THR A 21 16.05 14.99 5.53
C THR A 21 16.63 14.08 6.60
N ALA A 22 17.48 13.12 6.22
CA ALA A 22 18.16 12.24 7.18
C ALA A 22 19.11 13.04 8.08
N LYS A 23 19.90 13.95 7.48
CA LYS A 23 20.81 14.83 8.24
C LYS A 23 20.06 15.77 9.21
N LEU A 24 18.95 16.36 8.78
CA LEU A 24 18.16 17.28 9.60
C LEU A 24 17.46 16.57 10.75
N SER A 25 16.93 15.37 10.51
CA SER A 25 16.24 14.57 11.53
C SER A 25 17.18 13.77 12.41
N ARG A 26 18.44 13.56 11.98
CA ARG A 26 19.42 12.64 12.59
C ARG A 26 18.95 11.19 12.64
N VAL A 27 18.06 10.83 11.72
CA VAL A 27 17.47 9.51 11.60
C VAL A 27 17.51 9.10 10.13
N ASP A 28 17.88 7.86 9.85
CA ASP A 28 17.90 7.36 8.47
C ASP A 28 16.52 7.44 7.83
N SER A 29 16.51 7.62 6.50
CA SER A 29 15.25 7.66 5.76
C SER A 29 14.51 6.33 5.88
N PRO A 30 13.21 6.33 6.25
CA PRO A 30 12.41 5.11 6.32
C PRO A 30 12.35 4.38 4.98
N ASP A 31 12.28 3.05 5.02
CA ASP A 31 12.29 2.22 3.81
C ASP A 31 11.10 2.54 2.89
N ILE A 32 9.93 2.85 3.45
CA ILE A 32 8.77 3.35 2.71
C ILE A 32 9.08 4.64 1.93
N VAL A 33 9.83 5.58 2.50
CA VAL A 33 10.18 6.83 1.82
C VAL A 33 11.09 6.56 0.63
N LYS A 34 12.08 5.68 0.81
CA LYS A 34 12.98 5.28 -0.27
C LYS A 34 12.22 4.57 -1.40
N MET A 35 11.34 3.62 -1.07
CA MET A 35 10.51 2.91 -2.04
C MET A 35 9.60 3.88 -2.82
N LEU A 36 8.90 4.79 -2.15
CA LEU A 36 8.06 5.79 -2.80
C LEU A 36 8.87 6.72 -3.72
N LEU A 37 10.12 7.05 -3.37
CA LEU A 37 10.97 7.89 -4.22
C LEU A 37 11.71 7.10 -5.31
N TYR A 38 11.58 5.78 -5.35
CA TYR A 38 12.08 4.93 -6.42
C TYR A 38 11.08 4.91 -7.58
N ARG A 39 11.50 5.44 -8.74
CA ARG A 39 10.69 5.51 -9.97
C ARG A 39 9.23 5.97 -9.71
N PRO A 40 9.04 7.18 -9.17
CA PRO A 40 7.74 7.61 -8.66
C PRO A 40 6.63 7.68 -9.72
N ASP A 41 7.02 7.80 -11.00
CA ASP A 41 6.13 7.83 -12.16
C ASP A 41 5.40 6.49 -12.39
N PHE A 42 5.92 5.37 -11.86
CA PHE A 42 5.36 4.03 -12.09
C PHE A 42 4.24 3.65 -11.10
N LEU A 43 4.38 4.04 -9.83
CA LEU A 43 3.42 3.67 -8.77
C LEU A 43 3.09 4.87 -7.88
N THR A 44 4.13 5.53 -7.37
CA THR A 44 4.03 6.44 -6.23
C THR A 44 3.06 7.58 -6.43
N GLY A 45 3.08 8.25 -7.58
CA GLY A 45 2.18 9.39 -7.82
C GLY A 45 0.73 9.02 -7.57
N ARG A 46 0.26 7.94 -8.22
CA ARG A 46 -1.13 7.49 -8.15
C ARG A 46 -1.48 6.84 -6.83
N LEU A 47 -0.54 6.09 -6.25
CA LEU A 47 -0.72 5.53 -4.92
C LEU A 47 -0.89 6.64 -3.86
N LEU A 48 -0.08 7.70 -3.92
CA LEU A 48 -0.16 8.80 -2.96
C LEU A 48 -1.38 9.71 -3.16
N ASP A 49 -1.81 9.93 -4.40
CA ASP A 49 -3.06 10.65 -4.68
C ASP A 49 -4.25 9.95 -4.02
N LEU A 50 -4.36 8.62 -4.21
CA LEU A 50 -5.36 7.80 -3.54
C LEU A 50 -5.17 7.83 -2.01
N THR A 51 -3.95 7.60 -1.52
CA THR A 51 -3.64 7.54 -0.08
C THR A 51 -4.01 8.83 0.65
N ALA A 52 -3.59 9.98 0.11
CA ALA A 52 -3.88 11.28 0.73
C ALA A 52 -5.38 11.59 0.74
N ALA A 53 -6.10 11.22 -0.33
CA ALA A 53 -7.55 11.37 -0.39
C ALA A 53 -8.24 10.51 0.66
N VAL A 54 -7.95 9.20 0.72
CA VAL A 54 -8.67 8.28 1.62
C VAL A 54 -8.28 8.50 3.09
N MET A 55 -7.02 8.83 3.39
CA MET A 55 -6.52 8.97 4.76
C MET A 55 -6.73 10.36 5.37
N ARG A 56 -6.88 11.42 4.56
CA ARG A 56 -6.99 12.80 5.07
C ARG A 56 -8.12 13.62 4.47
N GLY A 57 -8.76 13.17 3.39
CA GLY A 57 -9.94 13.81 2.83
C GLY A 57 -11.19 13.68 3.72
N PRO A 58 -12.30 14.34 3.35
CA PRO A 58 -13.60 14.19 4.00
C PRO A 58 -14.03 12.72 4.03
N SER A 59 -14.49 12.23 5.18
CA SER A 59 -14.86 10.83 5.35
C SER A 59 -15.84 10.66 6.52
N TYR A 60 -16.63 9.58 6.46
CA TYR A 60 -17.40 9.07 7.60
C TYR A 60 -16.47 8.59 8.73
N TRP A 61 -15.27 8.12 8.37
CA TRP A 61 -14.26 7.62 9.29
C TRP A 61 -13.35 8.75 9.77
N THR A 62 -13.12 8.83 11.07
CA THR A 62 -12.17 9.79 11.64
C THR A 62 -10.75 9.50 11.15
N ALA A 63 -9.82 10.45 11.34
CA ALA A 63 -8.41 10.17 11.04
C ALA A 63 -7.88 8.96 11.83
N ALA A 64 -8.24 8.84 13.11
CA ALA A 64 -7.82 7.73 13.96
C ALA A 64 -8.41 6.39 13.51
N GLU A 65 -9.70 6.36 13.15
CA GLU A 65 -10.35 5.14 12.65
C GLU A 65 -9.71 4.65 11.35
N ARG A 66 -9.32 5.55 10.45
CA ARG A 66 -8.63 5.19 9.21
C ARG A 66 -7.24 4.61 9.46
N GLU A 67 -6.50 5.15 10.42
CA GLU A 67 -5.21 4.58 10.84
C GLU A 67 -5.40 3.23 11.55
N TYR A 68 -6.47 3.06 12.32
CA TYR A 68 -6.82 1.77 12.95
C TYR A 68 -7.19 0.71 11.90
N LEU A 69 -7.91 1.08 10.85
CA LEU A 69 -8.16 0.19 9.70
C LEU A 69 -6.85 -0.20 9.03
N ALA A 70 -5.98 0.77 8.75
CA ALA A 70 -4.65 0.52 8.17
C ALA A 70 -3.82 -0.47 9.00
N MET A 71 -3.81 -0.29 10.32
CA MET A 71 -3.18 -1.20 11.28
C MET A 71 -3.81 -2.60 11.23
N SER A 72 -5.14 -2.70 11.26
CA SER A 72 -5.85 -3.98 11.20
C SER A 72 -5.56 -4.74 9.90
N ILE A 73 -5.52 -4.04 8.76
CA ILE A 73 -5.13 -4.61 7.48
C ILE A 73 -3.68 -5.11 7.56
N ALA A 74 -2.77 -4.32 8.12
CA ALA A 74 -1.36 -4.72 8.30
C ALA A 74 -1.19 -5.98 9.18
N GLN A 75 -2.05 -6.16 10.20
CA GLN A 75 -2.07 -7.39 11.01
C GLN A 75 -2.42 -8.62 10.16
N ARG A 76 -3.41 -8.52 9.26
CA ARG A 76 -3.77 -9.61 8.33
C ARG A 76 -2.63 -9.98 7.39
N HIS A 77 -1.88 -8.98 6.92
CA HIS A 77 -0.68 -9.20 6.10
C HIS A 77 0.57 -9.57 6.90
N GLN A 78 0.49 -9.63 8.24
CA GLN A 78 1.63 -9.86 9.13
C GLN A 78 2.81 -8.92 8.81
N CYS A 79 2.54 -7.62 8.63
CA CYS A 79 3.54 -6.63 8.26
C CYS A 79 4.00 -5.82 9.49
N PRO A 80 5.14 -6.14 10.15
CA PRO A 80 5.52 -5.51 11.41
C PRO A 80 5.75 -4.00 11.28
N PHE A 81 6.35 -3.57 10.17
CA PHE A 81 6.59 -2.15 9.89
C PHE A 81 5.29 -1.34 9.92
N CYS A 82 4.27 -1.81 9.20
CA CYS A 82 2.99 -1.13 9.09
C CYS A 82 2.16 -1.26 10.37
N ILE A 83 2.16 -2.43 11.04
CA ILE A 83 1.46 -2.61 12.32
C ILE A 83 1.94 -1.58 13.34
N VAL A 84 3.25 -1.47 13.55
CA VAL A 84 3.82 -0.55 14.56
C VAL A 84 3.60 0.91 14.15
N THR A 85 3.78 1.24 12.87
CA THR A 85 3.64 2.61 12.37
C THR A 85 2.19 3.10 12.48
N HIS A 86 1.21 2.28 12.09
CA HIS A 86 -0.20 2.66 12.13
C HIS A 86 -0.80 2.61 13.53
N ALA A 87 -0.30 1.74 14.43
CA ALA A 87 -0.64 1.83 15.84
C ALA A 87 -0.25 3.21 16.41
N GLU A 88 0.96 3.67 16.14
CA GLU A 88 1.42 4.98 16.59
C GLU A 88 0.64 6.14 15.93
N LEU A 89 0.33 6.05 14.63
CA LEU A 89 -0.51 7.05 13.95
C LEU A 89 -1.93 7.10 14.52
N THR A 90 -2.49 5.95 14.92
CA THR A 90 -3.79 5.86 15.61
C THR A 90 -3.74 6.65 16.92
N ARG A 91 -2.69 6.45 17.74
CA ARG A 91 -2.52 7.22 18.99
C ARG A 91 -2.41 8.71 18.75
N ILE A 92 -1.61 9.12 17.75
CA ILE A 92 -1.42 10.54 17.39
C ILE A 92 -2.74 11.17 16.91
N ALA A 93 -3.50 10.46 16.07
CA ALA A 93 -4.70 10.98 15.45
C ALA A 93 -5.94 10.93 16.37
N GLY A 94 -6.01 9.95 17.27
CA GLY A 94 -7.20 9.68 18.09
C GLY A 94 -7.26 10.44 19.40
N ALA A 95 -6.16 11.04 19.87
CA ALA A 95 -6.10 11.74 21.16
C ALA A 95 -6.69 10.94 22.34
N GLY A 96 -6.68 9.60 22.27
CA GLY A 96 -7.23 8.67 23.26
C GLY A 96 -8.62 8.11 22.97
N GLU A 97 -9.31 8.54 21.91
CA GLU A 97 -10.64 8.02 21.53
C GLU A 97 -10.59 6.62 20.92
N VAL A 98 -9.50 6.32 20.20
CA VAL A 98 -9.23 5.00 19.60
C VAL A 98 -7.90 4.52 20.13
N ASP A 99 -7.91 3.35 20.78
CA ASP A 99 -6.74 2.68 21.29
C ASP A 99 -6.35 1.54 20.34
N PRO A 100 -5.17 1.58 19.68
CA PRO A 100 -4.73 0.51 18.80
C PRO A 100 -4.53 -0.83 19.51
N ASP A 101 -4.33 -0.82 20.83
CA ASP A 101 -4.07 -2.03 21.63
C ASP A 101 -5.35 -2.63 22.23
N ASP A 102 -6.48 -1.90 22.16
CA ASP A 102 -7.80 -2.35 22.62
C ASP A 102 -8.84 -2.36 21.47
N PRO A 103 -9.16 -3.53 20.89
CA PRO A 103 -10.21 -3.65 19.88
C PRO A 103 -11.62 -3.25 20.34
N ALA A 104 -11.87 -3.18 21.64
CA ALA A 104 -13.16 -2.70 22.16
C ALA A 104 -13.27 -1.17 22.11
N SER A 105 -12.16 -0.44 21.94
CA SER A 105 -12.13 1.03 21.85
C SER A 105 -12.84 1.56 20.61
N VAL A 106 -12.95 0.76 19.55
CA VAL A 106 -13.61 1.17 18.30
C VAL A 106 -15.11 0.93 18.33
N ARG A 107 -15.87 1.85 17.76
CA ARG A 107 -17.34 1.77 17.65
C ARG A 107 -17.81 0.59 16.77
N PRO A 108 -19.05 0.11 16.95
CA PRO A 108 -19.58 -1.04 16.21
C PRO A 108 -19.43 -0.94 14.69
N GLU A 109 -19.67 0.24 14.12
CA GLU A 109 -19.59 0.50 12.69
C GLU A 109 -18.20 0.19 12.10
N LEU A 110 -17.14 0.50 12.86
CA LEU A 110 -15.78 0.20 12.43
C LEU A 110 -15.48 -1.30 12.54
N ARG A 111 -16.08 -2.01 13.49
CA ARG A 111 -15.94 -3.47 13.62
C ARG A 111 -16.67 -4.18 12.47
N GLU A 112 -17.88 -3.75 12.16
CA GLU A 112 -18.68 -4.22 11.03
C GLU A 112 -17.94 -4.06 9.70
N VAL A 113 -17.40 -2.87 9.42
CA VAL A 113 -16.67 -2.65 8.17
C VAL A 113 -15.37 -3.47 8.10
N ARG A 114 -14.70 -3.71 9.23
CA ARG A 114 -13.52 -4.61 9.29
C ARG A 114 -13.89 -6.04 8.94
N GLU A 115 -15.00 -6.54 9.50
CA GLU A 115 -15.51 -7.87 9.18
C GLU A 115 -15.87 -7.97 7.70
N PHE A 116 -16.52 -6.96 7.13
CA PHE A 116 -16.80 -6.91 5.70
C PHE A 116 -15.55 -6.91 4.82
N LEU A 117 -14.49 -6.19 5.21
CA LEU A 117 -13.22 -6.22 4.48
C LEU A 117 -12.54 -7.60 4.51
N GLU A 118 -12.93 -8.50 5.41
CA GLU A 118 -12.42 -9.88 5.52
C GLU A 118 -13.30 -10.89 4.79
N THR A 119 -14.62 -10.76 4.92
CA THR A 119 -15.58 -11.77 4.49
C THR A 119 -16.31 -11.42 3.20
N HIS A 120 -16.32 -10.13 2.85
CA HIS A 120 -17.17 -9.53 1.82
C HIS A 120 -18.67 -9.79 2.02
N ASP A 121 -19.10 -10.17 3.23
CA ASP A 121 -20.51 -10.36 3.56
C ASP A 121 -21.21 -9.01 3.73
N ALA A 122 -21.92 -8.55 2.70
CA ALA A 122 -22.61 -7.27 2.71
C ALA A 122 -23.67 -7.13 3.82
N ARG A 123 -24.16 -8.23 4.40
CA ARG A 123 -25.16 -8.20 5.49
C ARG A 123 -24.61 -7.55 6.75
N VAL A 124 -23.32 -7.68 7.02
CA VAL A 124 -22.69 -7.12 8.24
C VAL A 124 -22.59 -5.60 8.20
N VAL A 125 -22.69 -4.99 7.00
CA VAL A 125 -22.60 -3.53 6.79
C VAL A 125 -23.91 -2.92 6.30
N ALA A 126 -25.03 -3.65 6.40
CA ALA A 126 -26.35 -3.19 5.92
C ALA A 126 -26.81 -1.88 6.61
N GLY A 127 -26.35 -1.62 7.84
CA GLY A 127 -26.65 -0.39 8.58
C GLY A 127 -25.75 0.81 8.23
N LEU A 128 -24.68 0.61 7.44
CA LEU A 128 -23.71 1.66 7.16
C LEU A 128 -24.05 2.43 5.88
N PRO A 129 -23.75 3.75 5.84
CA PRO A 129 -23.79 4.47 4.57
C PRO A 129 -22.88 3.80 3.54
N ARG A 130 -23.40 3.54 2.35
CA ARG A 130 -22.63 2.91 1.26
C ARG A 130 -21.29 3.61 0.99
N ALA A 131 -21.27 4.94 1.08
CA ALA A 131 -20.05 5.75 0.91
C ALA A 131 -18.98 5.45 1.99
N ALA A 132 -19.38 5.11 3.22
CA ALA A 132 -18.47 4.71 4.29
C ALA A 132 -17.81 3.36 4.00
N VAL A 133 -18.58 2.38 3.51
CA VAL A 133 -18.07 1.07 3.10
C VAL A 133 -17.12 1.19 1.90
N LEU A 134 -17.48 2.00 0.90
CA LEU A 134 -16.60 2.29 -0.24
C LEU A 134 -15.30 2.96 0.18
N ALA A 135 -15.35 3.92 1.11
CA ALA A 135 -14.14 4.55 1.66
C ALA A 135 -13.23 3.52 2.36
N ALA A 136 -13.80 2.57 3.11
CA ALA A 136 -13.04 1.49 3.74
C ALA A 136 -12.42 0.52 2.71
N LEU A 137 -13.13 0.20 1.63
CA LEU A 137 -12.59 -0.58 0.52
C LEU A 137 -11.41 0.13 -0.17
N GLN A 138 -11.48 1.45 -0.35
CA GLN A 138 -10.36 2.22 -0.91
C GLN A 138 -9.16 2.30 0.06
N ILE A 139 -9.40 2.41 1.37
CA ILE A 139 -8.36 2.26 2.40
C ILE A 139 -7.71 0.86 2.30
N ASN A 140 -8.51 -0.19 2.08
CA ASN A 140 -8.01 -1.55 1.89
C ASN A 140 -7.09 -1.64 0.67
N VAL A 141 -7.44 -1.07 -0.48
CA VAL A 141 -6.58 -1.05 -1.67
C VAL A 141 -5.19 -0.52 -1.35
N VAL A 142 -5.10 0.64 -0.69
CA VAL A 142 -3.82 1.27 -0.36
C VAL A 142 -2.97 0.36 0.53
N TRP A 143 -3.54 -0.11 1.63
CA TRP A 143 -2.77 -0.83 2.63
C TRP A 143 -2.50 -2.28 2.24
N ASP A 144 -3.37 -2.93 1.46
CA ASP A 144 -3.09 -4.25 0.86
C ASP A 144 -1.82 -4.17 -0.02
N ILE A 145 -1.73 -3.14 -0.89
CA ILE A 145 -0.53 -2.89 -1.70
C ILE A 145 0.69 -2.62 -0.82
N VAL A 146 0.62 -1.62 0.07
CA VAL A 146 1.78 -1.19 0.85
C VAL A 146 2.30 -2.31 1.75
N ASN A 147 1.42 -3.08 2.40
CA ASN A 147 1.82 -4.18 3.26
C ASN A 147 2.54 -5.29 2.48
N ARG A 148 2.05 -5.64 1.29
CA ARG A 148 2.71 -6.62 0.42
C ARG A 148 4.08 -6.17 -0.04
N LEU A 149 4.21 -4.91 -0.42
CA LEU A 149 5.49 -4.33 -0.83
C LEU A 149 6.47 -4.22 0.34
N ALA A 150 6.00 -3.80 1.51
CA ALA A 150 6.81 -3.74 2.71
C ALA A 150 7.34 -5.13 3.10
N ASN A 151 6.47 -6.14 3.06
CA ASN A 151 6.86 -7.52 3.30
C ASN A 151 7.82 -8.05 2.23
N ALA A 152 7.54 -7.81 0.95
CA ALA A 152 8.37 -8.30 -0.15
C ALA A 152 9.77 -7.69 -0.15
N PHE A 153 9.87 -6.37 0.07
CA PHE A 153 11.14 -5.65 0.08
C PHE A 153 11.86 -5.67 1.42
N GLY A 154 11.27 -6.29 2.45
CA GLY A 154 11.88 -6.46 3.77
C GLY A 154 12.06 -5.12 4.47
N PHE A 155 10.98 -4.37 4.64
CA PHE A 155 11.01 -3.11 5.36
C PHE A 155 11.34 -3.31 6.83
N GLU A 156 12.26 -2.49 7.32
CA GLU A 156 12.63 -2.46 8.73
C GLU A 156 12.33 -1.09 9.32
N LEU A 157 11.77 -1.11 10.52
CA LEU A 157 11.62 0.09 11.34
C LEU A 157 12.85 0.22 12.23
N ARG A 158 13.75 1.15 11.89
CA ARG A 158 15.01 1.38 12.61
C ARG A 158 14.83 2.34 13.78
N ASP A 159 15.77 2.32 14.71
CA ASP A 159 15.74 3.17 15.91
C ASP A 159 15.54 4.66 15.56
N GLY A 160 14.66 5.32 16.30
CA GLY A 160 14.31 6.74 16.10
C GLY A 160 13.37 7.02 14.92
N GLN A 161 13.15 6.07 13.99
CA GLN A 161 12.29 6.28 12.82
C GLN A 161 10.82 6.41 13.18
N LEU A 162 10.34 5.66 14.18
CA LEU A 162 8.91 5.61 14.51
C LEU A 162 8.38 7.02 14.84
N SER A 163 8.90 7.62 15.91
CA SER A 163 8.34 8.89 16.41
C SER A 163 8.58 10.08 15.47
N VAL A 164 9.73 10.13 14.80
CA VAL A 164 10.03 11.20 13.83
C VAL A 164 9.20 11.02 12.56
N GLY A 165 9.13 9.78 12.05
CA GLY A 165 8.43 9.41 10.83
C GLY A 165 6.92 9.62 10.94
N THR A 166 6.28 9.12 12.01
CA THR A 166 4.84 9.25 12.20
C THR A 166 4.41 10.70 12.41
N ARG A 167 5.20 11.50 13.14
CA ARG A 167 4.95 12.94 13.29
C ARG A 167 5.08 13.68 11.96
N ALA A 168 6.10 13.35 11.15
CA ALA A 168 6.27 13.95 9.83
C ALA A 168 5.13 13.57 8.88
N LEU A 169 4.76 12.29 8.86
CA LEU A 169 3.69 11.74 8.03
C LEU A 169 2.31 12.29 8.41
N HIS A 170 2.01 12.36 9.71
CA HIS A 170 0.79 12.97 10.23
C HIS A 170 0.68 14.44 9.80
N ARG A 171 1.79 15.19 9.85
CA ARG A 171 1.85 16.60 9.45
C ARG A 171 1.72 16.79 7.94
N SER A 172 2.37 15.95 7.13
CA SER A 172 2.31 16.07 5.67
C SER A 172 1.00 15.53 5.09
N GLY A 173 0.28 14.70 5.85
CA GLY A 173 -0.97 14.09 5.43
C GLY A 173 -0.79 13.23 4.19
N TYR A 174 0.24 12.38 4.19
CA TYR A 174 0.60 11.48 3.09
C TYR A 174 1.03 12.16 1.78
N ARG A 175 1.35 13.46 1.81
CA ARG A 175 1.83 14.20 0.63
C ARG A 175 3.34 14.32 0.60
N PHE A 176 3.89 14.31 -0.60
CA PHE A 176 5.29 14.59 -0.89
C PHE A 176 5.42 15.86 -1.75
N PRO A 177 6.56 16.57 -1.69
CA PRO A 177 6.85 17.67 -2.60
C PRO A 177 6.72 17.23 -4.08
N GLY A 178 5.87 17.92 -4.85
CA GLY A 178 5.54 17.52 -6.22
C GLY A 178 6.75 17.40 -7.15
N PHE A 179 7.79 18.23 -6.96
CA PHE A 179 9.02 18.14 -7.76
C PHE A 179 9.75 16.81 -7.59
N LEU A 180 9.55 16.07 -6.49
CA LEU A 180 10.13 14.74 -6.29
C LEU A 180 9.40 13.68 -7.12
N LEU A 181 8.08 13.84 -7.25
CA LEU A 181 7.19 12.91 -7.93
C LEU A 181 7.02 13.22 -9.44
N ALA A 182 7.42 14.39 -9.89
CA ALA A 182 7.18 14.85 -11.26
C ALA A 182 7.82 13.95 -12.33
N GLY A 183 7.01 13.43 -13.26
CA GLY A 183 7.40 12.63 -14.42
C GLY A 183 6.28 11.67 -14.84
N GLY A 184 6.38 11.09 -16.04
CA GLY A 184 5.42 10.11 -16.55
C GLY A 184 4.14 10.68 -17.16
N GLU A 185 3.41 9.83 -17.85
CA GLU A 185 2.08 10.16 -18.39
C GLU A 185 1.05 10.22 -17.27
N HIS A 186 0.16 11.21 -17.36
CA HIS A 186 -0.89 11.41 -16.39
C HIS A 186 -2.25 11.11 -17.03
N ALA A 187 -2.62 9.82 -17.09
CA ALA A 187 -4.00 9.46 -17.40
C ALA A 187 -4.88 9.85 -16.19
N ASP A 188 -5.93 10.64 -16.39
CA ASP A 188 -6.91 10.93 -15.35
C ASP A 188 -8.29 10.48 -15.80
N SER A 189 -8.69 9.30 -15.33
CA SER A 189 -10.01 8.71 -15.57
C SER A 189 -11.09 9.27 -14.64
N GLY A 190 -10.73 10.13 -13.68
CA GLY A 190 -11.63 10.56 -12.59
C GLY A 190 -11.81 9.51 -11.49
N ASP A 191 -11.30 8.29 -11.66
CA ASP A 191 -11.27 7.24 -10.63
C ASP A 191 -9.81 7.00 -10.18
N PRO A 192 -9.45 7.38 -8.94
CA PRO A 192 -8.11 7.17 -8.41
C PRO A 192 -7.65 5.70 -8.38
N VAL A 193 -8.57 4.74 -8.22
CA VAL A 193 -8.25 3.31 -8.21
C VAL A 193 -7.90 2.83 -9.62
N GLU A 194 -8.67 3.28 -10.62
CA GLU A 194 -8.39 2.99 -12.02
C GLU A 194 -7.10 3.67 -12.51
N ASN A 195 -6.86 4.91 -12.09
CA ASN A 195 -5.61 5.63 -12.36
C ASN A 195 -4.38 4.88 -11.79
N LEU A 196 -4.52 4.25 -10.63
CA LEU A 196 -3.49 3.41 -10.01
C LEU A 196 -3.29 2.10 -10.78
N ARG A 197 -4.38 1.41 -11.16
CA ARG A 197 -4.34 0.20 -12.00
C ARG A 197 -3.59 0.47 -13.30
N HIS A 198 -4.00 1.51 -14.02
CA HIS A 198 -3.40 1.85 -15.31
C HIS A 198 -1.90 2.13 -15.21
N ALA A 199 -1.49 2.92 -14.19
CA ALA A 199 -0.08 3.22 -13.96
C ALA A 199 0.75 1.95 -13.71
N ALA A 200 0.27 1.05 -12.86
CA ALA A 200 1.00 -0.14 -12.48
C ALA A 200 1.00 -1.22 -13.57
N LEU A 201 -0.08 -1.36 -14.36
CA LEU A 201 -0.27 -2.51 -15.26
C LEU A 201 -0.13 -2.19 -16.75
N ASP A 202 -0.50 -0.99 -17.19
CA ASP A 202 -0.58 -0.67 -18.63
C ASP A 202 0.45 0.37 -19.06
N ALA A 203 0.73 1.37 -18.23
CA ALA A 203 1.57 2.50 -18.59
C ALA A 203 2.99 2.04 -18.99
N PRO A 204 3.68 2.76 -19.89
CA PRO A 204 5.03 2.40 -20.32
C PRO A 204 5.99 2.21 -19.13
N ALA A 205 6.64 1.05 -19.09
CA ALA A 205 7.55 0.62 -18.03
C ALA A 205 8.73 -0.17 -18.62
N MET A 206 9.56 -0.79 -17.78
CA MET A 206 10.65 -1.65 -18.28
C MET A 206 10.17 -3.06 -18.62
N THR A 207 9.19 -3.55 -17.89
CA THR A 207 8.56 -4.85 -18.11
C THR A 207 7.40 -4.74 -19.08
N ASP A 208 7.21 -5.79 -19.87
CA ASP A 208 6.08 -5.89 -20.79
C ASP A 208 4.75 -5.79 -20.03
N PRO A 209 3.77 -4.98 -20.49
CA PRO A 209 2.43 -4.96 -19.89
C PRO A 209 1.79 -6.34 -19.73
N ALA A 210 2.04 -7.29 -20.66
CA ALA A 210 1.54 -8.66 -20.56
C ALA A 210 2.14 -9.40 -19.36
N LEU A 211 3.43 -9.22 -19.07
CA LEU A 211 4.07 -9.79 -17.89
C LEU A 211 3.47 -9.20 -16.60
N ARG A 212 3.21 -7.89 -16.57
CA ARG A 212 2.58 -7.24 -15.41
C ARG A 212 1.13 -7.68 -15.22
N ALA A 213 0.36 -7.84 -16.29
CA ALA A 213 -0.99 -8.40 -16.23
C ALA A 213 -0.99 -9.86 -15.73
N ALA A 214 -0.05 -10.68 -16.21
CA ALA A 214 0.15 -12.04 -15.75
C ALA A 214 0.54 -12.10 -14.26
N ALA A 215 1.41 -11.19 -13.81
CA ALA A 215 1.77 -11.05 -12.39
C ALA A 215 0.59 -10.59 -11.52
N ALA A 216 -0.24 -9.68 -12.03
CA ALA A 216 -1.42 -9.20 -11.34
C ALA A 216 -2.45 -10.32 -11.13
N THR A 217 -2.72 -11.12 -12.16
CA THR A 217 -3.75 -12.18 -12.16
C THR A 217 -3.24 -13.51 -11.58
N GLY A 218 -1.97 -13.82 -11.79
CA GLY A 218 -1.38 -15.14 -11.55
C GLY A 218 -1.53 -16.11 -12.72
N GLU A 219 -2.05 -15.65 -13.86
CA GLU A 219 -2.28 -16.48 -15.05
C GLU A 219 -1.16 -16.30 -16.08
N GLY A 220 -0.75 -17.40 -16.73
CA GLY A 220 0.19 -17.35 -17.85
C GLY A 220 1.65 -17.02 -17.49
N LEU A 221 2.03 -17.15 -16.22
CA LEU A 221 3.42 -16.98 -15.79
C LEU A 221 4.20 -18.31 -15.84
N GLU A 222 5.48 -18.20 -16.21
CA GLU A 222 6.47 -19.28 -16.09
C GLU A 222 7.37 -19.06 -14.87
N GLU A 223 8.11 -20.09 -14.47
CA GLU A 223 9.13 -19.96 -13.43
C GLU A 223 10.31 -19.09 -13.90
N PRO A 224 10.94 -18.29 -13.02
CA PRO A 224 10.69 -18.17 -11.58
C PRO A 224 9.56 -17.21 -11.17
N TRP A 225 8.89 -16.54 -12.13
CA TRP A 225 7.85 -15.54 -11.83
C TRP A 225 6.58 -16.14 -11.24
N LEU A 226 6.19 -17.33 -11.68
CA LEU A 226 4.99 -18.03 -11.20
C LEU A 226 5.04 -18.21 -9.68
N SER A 227 6.06 -18.91 -9.17
CA SER A 227 6.22 -19.13 -7.74
C SER A 227 6.41 -17.83 -6.98
N TYR A 228 7.26 -16.92 -7.48
CA TYR A 228 7.55 -15.66 -6.79
C TYR A 228 6.30 -14.80 -6.58
N THR A 229 5.54 -14.56 -7.66
CA THR A 229 4.38 -13.66 -7.60
C THR A 229 3.22 -14.27 -6.84
N ALA A 230 3.08 -15.60 -6.80
CA ALA A 230 2.13 -16.26 -5.92
C ALA A 230 2.41 -15.94 -4.45
N ILE A 231 3.69 -15.97 -4.02
CA ILE A 231 4.04 -15.58 -2.65
C ILE A 231 3.70 -14.09 -2.42
N VAL A 232 4.01 -13.18 -3.36
CA VAL A 232 3.64 -11.75 -3.22
C VAL A 232 2.12 -11.58 -3.04
N ARG A 233 1.30 -12.26 -3.85
CA ARG A 233 -0.17 -12.16 -3.84
C ARG A 233 -0.84 -12.84 -2.65
N ASP A 234 -0.27 -13.91 -2.13
CA ASP A 234 -1.01 -14.78 -1.19
C ASP A 234 -0.35 -14.85 0.19
N ALA A 235 0.97 -14.66 0.27
CA ALA A 235 1.73 -14.86 1.50
C ALA A 235 3.00 -14.01 1.56
N SER A 236 2.92 -12.71 1.24
CA SER A 236 4.10 -11.83 1.12
C SER A 236 5.01 -11.84 2.34
N TYR A 237 4.45 -12.08 3.53
CA TYR A 237 5.17 -12.20 4.81
C TYR A 237 6.12 -13.41 4.89
N ARG A 238 6.02 -14.35 3.94
CA ARG A 238 6.90 -15.52 3.82
C ARG A 238 8.06 -15.30 2.84
N LEU A 239 8.11 -14.17 2.13
CA LEU A 239 9.21 -13.89 1.21
C LEU A 239 10.54 -13.78 1.96
N THR A 240 11.55 -14.40 1.38
CA THR A 240 12.92 -14.44 1.85
C THR A 240 13.87 -13.84 0.82
N ASP A 241 15.12 -13.61 1.20
CA ASP A 241 16.15 -13.12 0.28
C ASP A 241 16.42 -14.13 -0.84
N SER A 242 16.36 -15.43 -0.53
CA SER A 242 16.52 -16.51 -1.50
C SER A 242 15.46 -16.51 -2.61
N ASP A 243 14.24 -16.03 -2.34
CA ASP A 243 13.21 -15.89 -3.38
C ASP A 243 13.60 -14.85 -4.43
N LEU A 244 14.27 -13.77 -4.01
CA LEU A 244 14.72 -12.69 -4.88
C LEU A 244 16.04 -13.05 -5.56
N ASP A 245 16.91 -13.80 -4.88
CA ASP A 245 18.15 -14.30 -5.47
C ASP A 245 17.87 -15.25 -6.63
N ARG A 246 16.85 -16.10 -6.54
CA ARG A 246 16.41 -16.95 -7.67
C ARG A 246 16.02 -16.14 -8.91
N LEU A 247 15.36 -14.99 -8.75
CA LEU A 247 15.03 -14.10 -9.86
C LEU A 247 16.30 -13.47 -10.48
N ARG A 248 17.24 -13.05 -9.63
CA ARG A 248 18.53 -12.46 -10.07
C ARG A 248 19.39 -13.49 -10.81
N GLU A 249 19.47 -14.71 -10.28
CA GLU A 249 20.18 -15.84 -10.90
C GLU A 249 19.58 -16.23 -12.25
N ALA A 250 18.26 -16.08 -12.41
CA ALA A 250 17.58 -16.22 -13.70
C ALA A 250 17.81 -15.03 -14.66
N GLY A 251 18.59 -14.02 -14.26
CA GLY A 251 18.98 -12.90 -15.10
C GLY A 251 18.05 -11.70 -15.04
N HIS A 252 17.04 -11.69 -14.17
CA HIS A 252 16.15 -10.54 -14.00
C HIS A 252 16.83 -9.43 -13.22
N SER A 253 16.74 -8.20 -13.73
CA SER A 253 17.22 -7.02 -13.02
C SER A 253 16.34 -6.73 -11.81
N GLU A 254 16.90 -6.13 -10.75
CA GLU A 254 16.09 -5.71 -9.58
C GLU A 254 14.94 -4.76 -9.95
N ASN A 255 15.12 -4.09 -11.07
CA ASN A 255 14.28 -3.05 -11.62
C ASN A 255 13.04 -3.67 -12.30
N GLU A 256 13.21 -4.83 -12.97
CA GLU A 256 12.09 -5.70 -13.40
C GLU A 256 11.43 -6.38 -12.21
N ILE A 257 12.22 -6.90 -11.24
CA ILE A 257 11.69 -7.51 -10.02
C ILE A 257 10.75 -6.53 -9.31
N PHE A 258 11.18 -5.29 -9.10
CA PHE A 258 10.35 -4.23 -8.51
C PHE A 258 9.02 -4.03 -9.24
N GLU A 259 9.03 -3.90 -10.57
CA GLU A 259 7.81 -3.69 -11.34
C GLU A 259 6.84 -4.88 -11.25
N VAL A 260 7.37 -6.11 -11.33
CA VAL A 260 6.57 -7.34 -11.22
C VAL A 260 6.01 -7.52 -9.80
N THR A 261 6.78 -7.21 -8.75
CA THR A 261 6.27 -7.21 -7.36
C THR A 261 5.12 -6.23 -7.19
N VAL A 262 5.26 -5.02 -7.74
CA VAL A 262 4.20 -3.99 -7.70
C VAL A 262 2.97 -4.45 -8.46
N ALA A 263 3.12 -4.99 -9.67
CA ALA A 263 1.99 -5.49 -10.45
C ALA A 263 1.24 -6.62 -9.72
N ALA A 264 1.97 -7.56 -9.10
CA ALA A 264 1.37 -8.62 -8.30
C ALA A 264 0.62 -8.08 -7.06
N ALA A 265 1.21 -7.14 -6.33
CA ALA A 265 0.58 -6.51 -5.16
C ALA A 265 -0.68 -5.70 -5.54
N VAL A 266 -0.60 -4.90 -6.60
CA VAL A 266 -1.73 -4.12 -7.13
C VAL A 266 -2.84 -5.05 -7.63
N GLY A 267 -2.51 -6.09 -8.38
CA GLY A 267 -3.48 -7.08 -8.85
C GLY A 267 -4.24 -7.76 -7.71
N ALA A 268 -3.54 -8.17 -6.65
CA ALA A 268 -4.18 -8.74 -5.46
C ALA A 268 -5.15 -7.76 -4.79
N ALA A 269 -4.73 -6.52 -4.58
CA ALA A 269 -5.56 -5.49 -3.95
C ALA A 269 -6.78 -5.10 -4.79
N LEU A 270 -6.65 -5.11 -6.12
CA LEU A 270 -7.77 -4.79 -7.03
C LEU A 270 -8.80 -5.93 -7.12
N ARG A 271 -8.37 -7.19 -7.01
CA ARG A 271 -9.30 -8.33 -6.89
C ARG A 271 -10.17 -8.20 -5.65
N THR A 272 -9.56 -8.03 -4.48
CA THR A 272 -10.29 -7.90 -3.20
C THR A 272 -11.19 -6.67 -3.17
N PHE A 273 -10.78 -5.57 -3.82
CA PHE A 273 -11.61 -4.38 -4.00
C PHE A 273 -12.84 -4.63 -4.89
N THR A 274 -12.66 -5.34 -6.00
CA THR A 274 -13.74 -5.66 -6.94
C THR A 274 -14.75 -6.61 -6.29
N GLU A 275 -14.27 -7.68 -5.65
CA GLU A 275 -15.10 -8.63 -4.91
C GLU A 275 -15.97 -7.92 -3.85
N GLY A 276 -15.37 -7.02 -3.07
CA GLY A 276 -16.13 -6.26 -2.07
C GLY A 276 -17.12 -5.27 -2.67
N ARG A 277 -16.74 -4.58 -3.75
CA ARG A 277 -17.65 -3.66 -4.43
C ARG A 277 -18.85 -4.40 -5.03
N ASP A 278 -18.61 -5.58 -5.61
CA ASP A 278 -19.65 -6.39 -6.25
C ASP A 278 -20.58 -7.01 -5.20
N ALA A 279 -20.05 -7.48 -4.07
CA ALA A 279 -20.87 -7.92 -2.93
C ALA A 279 -21.77 -6.80 -2.39
N LEU A 280 -21.23 -5.57 -2.29
CA LEU A 280 -21.99 -4.40 -1.85
C LEU A 280 -23.06 -3.97 -2.86
N LEU A 281 -22.83 -4.18 -4.15
CA LEU A 281 -23.80 -3.92 -5.22
C LEU A 281 -24.91 -4.97 -5.24
N GLY A 282 -24.57 -6.25 -5.18
CA GLY A 282 -25.55 -7.35 -5.20
C GLY A 282 -26.55 -7.28 -4.04
N ALA A 283 -26.11 -6.87 -2.86
CA ALA A 283 -27.00 -6.66 -1.71
C ALA A 283 -28.02 -5.52 -1.90
N ALA A 284 -27.74 -4.56 -2.78
CA ALA A 284 -28.68 -3.46 -3.08
C ALA A 284 -29.77 -3.87 -4.08
N ASP A 285 -29.53 -4.91 -4.88
CA ASP A 285 -30.50 -5.43 -5.85
C ASP A 285 -31.46 -6.46 -5.23
N GLU A 286 -31.14 -7.02 -4.06
CA GLU A 286 -31.93 -8.02 -3.33
C GLU A 286 -32.89 -7.44 -2.26
N GLY A 287 -32.78 -6.15 -1.93
CA GLY A 287 -33.57 -5.46 -0.89
C GLY A 287 -34.62 -4.50 -1.46
#